data_AF-A0A816SBU5-F1
#
_entry.id   AF-A0A816SBU5-F1
#
_cell.length_a   1.000
_cell.length_b   1.000
_cell.length_c   1.000
_cell.angle_alpha   90.00
_cell.angle_beta   90.00
_cell.angle_gamma   90.00
#
_symmetry.space_group_name_H-M   'P 1'
#
loop_
_entity.id
_entity.type
_entity.pdbx_description
1 polymer ?
#
loop_
_entity_poly.entity_id
_entity_poly.type
_entity_poly.pdbx_seq_one_letter_code
_entity_poly.pdbx_strand_id
1 'polypeptide(L)'
;MRLDPQGSLPLILCQSDRGENFVLYEDNSMVIFACDRNLSVSNQCEHWFMDGTFSNEREKLMALAFVPVADVIKAYSCLINDFDDDDNPLLDYFERVWVGQKKGRGSRRSKPKFSLPVIRFEV
;
A
#
# COMPACT_ATOMS: atom_id res chain seq x y z
N MET A 1 12.32 6.37 8.72
CA MET A 1 12.32 5.56 9.96
C MET A 1 13.50 5.99 10.79
N ARG A 2 13.35 6.20 12.11
CA ARG A 2 14.45 6.68 12.97
C ARG A 2 15.04 5.48 13.71
N LEU A 3 16.25 5.08 13.31
CA LEU A 3 17.01 4.00 13.94
C LEU A 3 17.50 4.44 15.33
N ASP A 4 17.80 3.48 16.18
CA ASP A 4 18.44 3.72 17.47
C ASP A 4 19.91 4.19 17.28
N PRO A 5 20.60 4.61 18.35
CA PRO A 5 22.00 5.04 18.26
C PRO A 5 22.99 3.98 17.74
N GLN A 6 22.60 2.71 17.72
CA GLN A 6 23.40 1.58 17.23
C GLN A 6 23.10 1.25 15.76
N GLY A 7 22.11 1.91 15.15
CA GLY A 7 21.69 1.67 13.77
C GLY A 7 20.69 0.54 13.62
N SER A 8 20.12 0.05 14.72
CA SER A 8 19.08 -0.99 14.74
C SER A 8 17.68 -0.39 14.90
N LEU A 9 16.66 -1.18 14.59
CA LEU A 9 15.29 -0.86 14.89
C LEU A 9 15.07 -0.74 16.41
N PRO A 10 14.39 0.33 16.88
CA PRO A 10 14.01 0.42 18.29
C PRO A 10 13.21 -0.81 18.74
N LEU A 11 13.54 -1.36 19.92
CA LEU A 11 12.91 -2.58 20.46
C LEU A 11 11.36 -2.54 20.48
N ILE A 12 10.78 -1.35 20.63
CA ILE A 12 9.32 -1.15 20.59
C ILE A 12 8.69 -1.48 19.23
N LEU A 13 9.48 -1.45 18.15
CA LEU A 13 9.06 -1.83 16.79
C LEU A 13 9.38 -3.30 16.49
N CYS A 14 10.18 -3.95 17.33
CA CYS A 14 10.56 -5.35 17.18
C CYS A 14 9.51 -6.32 17.75
N GLN A 15 8.53 -5.81 18.50
CA GLN A 15 7.48 -6.59 19.14
C GLN A 15 6.09 -6.18 18.66
N SER A 16 5.19 -7.16 18.52
CA SER A 16 3.77 -6.91 18.29
C SER A 16 3.10 -6.36 19.55
N ASP A 17 1.87 -5.88 19.42
CA ASP A 17 0.98 -5.51 20.53
C ASP A 17 0.72 -6.65 21.52
N ARG A 18 1.01 -7.89 21.11
CA ARG A 18 0.91 -9.12 21.91
C ARG A 18 2.24 -9.57 22.52
N GLY A 19 3.31 -8.82 22.32
CA GLY A 19 4.66 -9.15 22.81
C GLY A 19 5.37 -10.24 22.01
N GLU A 20 4.89 -10.58 20.80
CA GLU A 20 5.56 -11.53 19.92
C GLU A 20 6.69 -10.82 19.15
N ASN A 21 7.84 -11.48 18.98
CA ASN A 21 8.89 -10.95 18.09
C ASN A 21 8.35 -10.88 16.65
N PHE A 22 8.48 -9.71 16.05
CA PHE A 22 7.91 -9.38 14.73
C PHE A 22 8.98 -9.01 13.70
N VAL A 23 10.26 -8.94 14.10
CA VAL A 23 11.41 -8.77 13.20
C VAL A 23 12.14 -10.11 13.10
N LEU A 24 12.13 -10.71 11.92
CA LEU A 24 12.75 -12.00 11.63
C LEU A 24 14.18 -11.84 11.09
N TYR A 25 14.44 -10.73 10.39
CA TYR A 25 15.75 -10.40 9.86
C TYR A 25 15.92 -8.89 9.76
N GLU A 26 17.11 -8.38 10.05
CA GLU A 26 17.49 -6.99 9.89
C GLU A 26 18.96 -6.91 9.47
N ASP A 27 19.21 -6.20 8.37
CA ASP A 27 20.53 -5.71 7.99
C ASP A 27 20.43 -4.26 7.46
N ASN A 28 21.53 -3.74 6.90
CA ASN A 28 21.59 -2.36 6.38
C ASN A 28 20.71 -2.11 5.14
N SER A 29 20.26 -3.17 4.46
CA SER A 29 19.58 -3.11 3.15
C SER A 29 18.15 -3.64 3.18
N MET A 30 17.83 -4.51 4.14
CA MET A 30 16.58 -5.24 4.19
C MET A 30 16.17 -5.54 5.63
N VAL A 31 14.88 -5.38 5.89
CA VAL A 31 14.23 -5.84 7.11
C VAL A 31 13.09 -6.77 6.73
N ILE A 32 13.05 -7.96 7.33
CA ILE A 32 11.94 -8.90 7.18
C ILE A 32 11.11 -8.88 8.45
N PHE A 33 9.87 -8.42 8.32
CA PHE A 33 8.89 -8.47 9.39
C PHE A 33 8.09 -9.78 9.32
N ALA A 34 8.24 -10.63 10.32
CA ALA A 34 7.49 -11.88 10.45
C ALA A 34 7.51 -12.36 11.91
N CYS A 35 6.52 -13.16 12.30
CA CYS A 35 6.50 -13.89 13.56
C CYS A 35 6.50 -15.41 13.32
N ASP A 36 6.82 -16.19 14.35
CA ASP A 36 6.86 -17.66 14.28
C ASP A 36 5.54 -18.26 13.77
N ARG A 37 4.42 -17.61 14.07
CA ARG A 37 3.09 -18.02 13.58
C ARG A 37 2.97 -17.82 12.06
N ASN A 38 3.40 -16.67 11.55
CA ASN A 38 3.41 -16.41 10.10
C ASN A 38 4.31 -17.42 9.38
N LEU A 39 5.48 -17.71 9.96
CA LEU A 39 6.43 -18.67 9.39
C LEU A 39 5.89 -20.10 9.41
N SER A 40 5.19 -20.49 10.48
CA SER A 40 4.55 -21.81 10.59
C SER A 40 3.45 -22.00 9.55
N VAL A 41 2.64 -20.97 9.30
CA VAL A 41 1.61 -20.98 8.23
C VAL A 41 2.28 -21.01 6.86
N SER A 42 3.32 -20.19 6.66
CA SER A 42 4.12 -20.19 5.43
C SER A 42 4.66 -21.59 5.15
N ASN A 43 5.28 -22.25 6.14
CA ASN A 43 5.86 -23.60 5.99
C ASN A 43 4.83 -24.70 5.64
N GLN A 44 3.53 -24.44 5.81
CA GLN A 44 2.46 -25.35 5.39
C GLN A 44 1.94 -25.04 3.98
N CYS A 45 2.27 -23.87 3.43
CA CYS A 45 1.90 -23.48 2.07
C CYS A 45 2.97 -23.94 1.07
N GLU A 46 2.55 -24.69 0.05
CA GLU A 46 3.42 -25.20 -1.02
C GLU A 46 3.88 -24.08 -1.99
N HIS A 47 3.21 -22.93 -1.96
CA HIS A 47 3.51 -21.77 -2.80
C HIS A 47 3.57 -20.50 -1.97
N TRP A 48 4.70 -19.80 -2.02
CA TRP A 48 4.88 -18.48 -1.40
C TRP A 48 4.98 -17.43 -2.49
N PHE A 49 4.12 -16.43 -2.43
CA PHE A 49 4.21 -15.25 -3.29
C PHE A 49 4.82 -14.11 -2.47
N MET A 50 6.09 -13.81 -2.74
CA MET A 50 6.68 -12.53 -2.38
C MET A 50 6.64 -11.64 -3.62
N ASP A 51 5.60 -10.82 -3.71
CA ASP A 51 5.51 -9.74 -4.70
C ASP A 51 6.51 -8.64 -4.26
N GLY A 52 7.55 -8.47 -5.08
CA GLY A 52 8.52 -7.39 -4.94
C GLY A 52 7.82 -6.05 -5.15
N THR A 53 7.57 -5.38 -4.02
CA THR A 53 6.72 -4.20 -3.90
C THR A 53 7.08 -3.12 -4.92
N PHE A 54 6.21 -3.01 -5.94
CA PHE A 54 6.12 -1.95 -6.96
C PHE A 54 7.28 -1.87 -7.97
N SER A 55 7.67 -3.00 -8.57
CA SER A 55 8.67 -3.01 -9.64
C SER A 55 8.14 -2.43 -10.96
N ASN A 56 6.82 -2.43 -11.18
CA ASN A 56 6.18 -1.85 -12.37
C ASN A 56 5.14 -0.77 -12.03
N GLU A 57 4.82 0.07 -13.03
CA GLU A 57 3.86 1.17 -12.93
C GLU A 57 2.50 0.69 -12.41
N ARG A 58 2.02 -0.45 -12.93
CA ARG A 58 0.72 -1.02 -12.61
C ARG A 58 0.57 -1.42 -11.14
N GLU A 59 1.63 -1.97 -10.54
CA GLU A 59 1.66 -2.33 -9.11
C GLU A 59 1.53 -1.07 -8.23
N LYS A 60 2.07 0.08 -8.65
CA LYS A 60 1.99 1.34 -7.88
C LYS A 60 0.53 1.78 -7.62
N LEU A 61 -0.44 1.32 -8.42
CA LEU A 61 -1.87 1.56 -8.14
C LEU A 61 -2.30 0.98 -6.78
N MET A 62 -1.70 -0.12 -6.35
CA MET A 62 -1.99 -0.74 -5.05
C MET A 62 -1.49 0.13 -3.88
N ALA A 63 -0.47 0.97 -4.10
CA ALA A 63 0.01 1.91 -3.08
C ALA A 63 -1.07 2.93 -2.66
N LEU A 64 -2.08 3.19 -3.51
CA LEU A 64 -3.19 4.07 -3.20
C LEU A 64 -4.05 3.57 -2.03
N ALA A 65 -4.02 2.27 -1.73
CA ALA A 65 -4.72 1.72 -0.57
C ALA A 65 -4.21 2.28 0.77
N PHE A 66 -2.97 2.77 0.79
CA PHE A 66 -2.33 3.35 1.97
C PHE A 66 -2.43 4.88 2.03
N VAL A 67 -2.96 5.52 0.98
CA VAL A 67 -3.15 6.97 0.95
C VAL A 67 -4.41 7.33 1.74
N PRO A 68 -4.36 8.32 2.65
CA PRO A 68 -5.56 8.82 3.31
C PRO A 68 -6.66 9.15 2.29
N VAL A 69 -7.91 8.75 2.57
CA VAL A 69 -9.03 8.87 1.60
C VAL A 69 -9.16 10.30 1.03
N ALA A 70 -8.88 11.33 1.85
CA ALA A 70 -8.90 12.73 1.44
C ALA A 70 -7.87 13.08 0.36
N ASP A 71 -6.75 12.36 0.29
CA ASP A 71 -5.62 12.63 -0.58
C ASP A 71 -5.53 11.68 -1.79
N VAL A 72 -6.35 10.62 -1.83
CA VAL A 72 -6.32 9.59 -2.90
C VAL A 72 -6.43 10.20 -4.30
N ILE A 73 -7.28 11.21 -4.51
CA ILE A 73 -7.45 11.85 -5.82
C ILE A 73 -6.16 12.57 -6.26
N LYS A 74 -5.49 13.24 -5.32
CA LYS A 74 -4.24 13.95 -5.59
C LYS A 74 -3.13 12.95 -5.91
N ALA A 75 -2.98 11.92 -5.08
CA ALA A 75 -1.99 10.86 -5.28
C ALA A 75 -2.19 10.13 -6.62
N TYR A 76 -3.43 9.74 -6.93
CA TYR A 76 -3.77 9.12 -8.23
C TYR A 76 -3.40 10.01 -9.40
N SER A 77 -3.72 11.31 -9.34
CA SER A 77 -3.42 12.25 -10.42
C SER A 77 -1.92 12.46 -10.65
N CYS A 78 -1.10 12.35 -9.60
CA CYS A 78 0.36 12.36 -9.75
C CYS A 78 0.85 11.05 -10.39
N LEU A 79 0.33 9.91 -9.92
CA LEU A 79 0.78 8.59 -10.29
C LEU A 79 0.54 8.26 -11.78
N ILE A 80 -0.61 8.65 -12.34
CA ILE A 80 -0.94 8.34 -13.73
C ILE A 80 -0.07 9.05 -14.77
N ASN A 81 0.72 10.07 -14.40
CA ASN A 81 1.60 10.74 -15.37
C ASN A 81 2.78 9.87 -15.81
N ASP A 82 3.05 8.79 -15.06
CA ASP A 82 4.12 7.85 -15.35
C ASP A 82 3.63 6.64 -16.18
N PHE A 83 2.35 6.58 -16.54
CA PHE A 83 1.75 5.48 -17.30
C PHE A 83 1.70 5.80 -18.80
N ASP A 84 1.88 4.78 -19.63
CA ASP A 84 1.78 4.89 -21.08
C ASP A 84 0.32 4.79 -21.56
N ASP A 85 0.06 5.23 -22.80
CA ASP A 85 -1.27 5.19 -23.40
C ASP A 85 -1.86 3.76 -23.50
N ASP A 86 -1.01 2.73 -23.51
CA ASP A 86 -1.45 1.33 -23.52
C ASP A 86 -2.15 0.92 -22.21
N ASP A 87 -1.91 1.64 -21.11
CA ASP A 87 -2.56 1.37 -19.82
C ASP A 87 -3.91 2.09 -19.67
N ASN A 88 -4.34 2.89 -20.66
CA ASN A 88 -5.62 3.60 -20.64
C ASN A 88 -6.83 2.71 -20.27
N PRO A 89 -6.98 1.47 -20.80
CA PRO A 89 -8.08 0.58 -20.38
C PRO A 89 -8.05 0.22 -18.90
N LEU A 90 -6.85 0.03 -18.32
CA LEU A 90 -6.66 -0.27 -16.91
C LEU A 90 -6.96 0.96 -16.05
N LEU A 91 -6.42 2.12 -16.43
CA LEU A 91 -6.66 3.39 -15.74
C LEU A 91 -8.14 3.79 -15.78
N ASP A 92 -8.83 3.58 -16.91
CA ASP A 92 -10.27 3.84 -17.04
C ASP A 92 -11.11 2.92 -16.14
N TYR A 93 -10.74 1.64 -16.07
CA TYR A 93 -11.36 0.71 -15.13
C TYR A 93 -11.14 1.18 -13.70
N PHE A 94 -9.89 1.44 -13.32
CA PHE A 94 -9.52 1.80 -11.96
C PHE A 94 -10.17 3.10 -11.52
N GLU A 95 -10.14 4.13 -12.37
CA GLU A 95 -10.77 5.41 -12.12
C GLU A 95 -12.27 5.25 -11.93
N ARG A 96 -12.96 4.46 -12.76
CA ARG A 96 -14.40 4.22 -12.60
C ARG A 96 -14.74 3.49 -11.29
N VAL A 97 -13.91 2.53 -10.91
CA VAL A 97 -14.23 1.61 -9.82
C VAL A 97 -13.89 2.22 -8.45
N TRP A 98 -12.73 2.87 -8.33
CA TRP A 98 -12.14 3.25 -7.04
C TRP A 98 -12.00 4.76 -6.82
N VAL A 99 -11.79 5.56 -7.87
CA VAL A 99 -11.49 7.01 -7.74
C VAL A 99 -12.69 7.92 -8.07
N GLY A 100 -13.49 7.54 -9.08
CA GLY A 100 -14.61 8.29 -9.65
C GLY A 100 -14.22 9.12 -10.87
N GLN A 101 -14.72 8.80 -12.06
CA GLN A 101 -14.35 9.44 -13.33
C GLN A 101 -14.59 10.96 -13.36
N LYS A 102 -13.68 11.70 -14.01
CA LYS A 102 -13.90 13.11 -14.34
C LYS A 102 -15.02 13.24 -15.38
N LYS A 103 -16.11 13.95 -15.07
CA LYS A 103 -17.18 14.22 -16.04
C LYS A 103 -16.92 15.54 -16.80
N GLY A 104 -16.22 15.48 -17.93
CA GLY A 104 -16.11 16.58 -18.90
C GLY A 104 -15.72 17.96 -18.32
N ARG A 105 -16.08 19.05 -19.02
CA ARG A 105 -15.76 20.46 -18.70
C ARG A 105 -16.27 20.99 -17.34
N GLY A 106 -16.79 20.13 -16.46
CA GLY A 106 -17.20 20.48 -15.10
C GLY A 106 -16.35 19.72 -14.09
N SER A 107 -15.73 20.44 -13.17
CA SER A 107 -14.74 19.96 -12.17
C SER A 107 -15.23 18.88 -11.17
N ARG A 108 -16.41 18.26 -11.39
CA ARG A 108 -16.99 17.25 -10.49
C ARG A 108 -16.69 15.84 -11.00
N ARG A 109 -15.89 15.11 -10.23
CA ARG A 109 -15.73 13.65 -10.37
C ARG A 109 -17.04 12.95 -10.03
N SER A 110 -17.36 11.86 -10.73
CA SER A 110 -18.45 10.96 -10.37
C SER A 110 -18.14 10.25 -9.06
N LYS A 111 -19.17 9.73 -8.38
CA LYS A 111 -18.93 8.86 -7.22
C LYS A 111 -18.32 7.54 -7.72
N PRO A 112 -17.22 7.05 -7.13
CA PRO A 112 -16.67 5.75 -7.48
C PRO A 112 -17.68 4.64 -7.20
N LYS A 113 -17.58 3.53 -7.96
CA LYS A 113 -18.43 2.35 -7.76
C LYS A 113 -18.30 1.82 -6.33
N PHE A 114 -17.07 1.81 -5.79
CA PHE A 114 -16.78 1.45 -4.41
C PHE A 114 -16.22 2.66 -3.67
N SER A 115 -17.11 3.50 -3.16
CA SER A 115 -16.70 4.63 -2.31
C SER A 115 -16.26 4.13 -0.94
N LEU A 116 -15.03 4.44 -0.54
CA LEU A 116 -14.57 4.20 0.83
C LEU A 116 -15.27 5.18 1.79
N PRO A 117 -15.83 4.71 2.91
CA PRO A 117 -16.32 5.60 3.94
C PRO A 117 -15.15 6.40 4.52
N VAL A 118 -15.31 7.72 4.64
CA VAL A 118 -14.35 8.54 5.39
C VAL A 118 -14.56 8.21 6.86
N ILE A 119 -13.74 7.31 7.40
CA ILE A 119 -13.73 7.01 8.83
C ILE A 119 -13.00 8.18 9.51
N ARG A 120 -13.75 9.01 10.23
CA ARG A 120 -13.16 10.01 11.12
C ARG A 120 -12.78 9.30 12.40
N PHE A 121 -11.49 9.21 12.68
CA PHE A 121 -11.03 8.87 14.02
C PHE A 121 -11.15 10.14 14.86
N GLU A 122 -12.14 10.17 15.75
CA GLU A 122 -12.15 11.14 16.84
C GLU A 122 -11.03 10.73 17.79
N VAL A 123 -10.08 11.64 18.00
CA VAL A 123 -8.96 11.50 18.94
C VAL A 123 -9.39 12.02 20.29
#